data_AF-A0A0N4XKA3-F1
#
_entry.id   AF-A0A0N4XKA3-F1
#
_cell.length_a   1.000
_cell.length_b   1.000
_cell.length_c   1.000
_cell.angle_alpha   90.00
_cell.angle_beta   90.00
_cell.angle_gamma   90.00
#
_symmetry.space_group_name_H-M   'P 1'
#
loop_
_entity.id
_entity.type
_entity.pdbx_description
1 polymer ?
#
loop_
_entity_poly.entity_id
_entity_poly.type
_entity_poly.pdbx_seq_one_letter_code
_entity_poly.pdbx_strand_id
1 'polypeptide(L)'
;MKKLFCDDFQVAPGGRADSLIDVITESVAENGYTRKSQIVTLTALIHGIFDHLVSTDLLVSSSLPPNAPPQSLAQVGVNISYMAHRAVDCLWNGVIIGEPLRLLNLLYSVYSIASRKENKEINLDSLTSSIMRCVLYILSRPIDNVQVQMSVLDALSSVVTKRYIFLSSNESWFFTALTHLIFMLSVTPDIMQQDNAPLEKASAQVAVCASRVWTDVISSKKALLEEAFKKPTVWLVFSVIHCLVNFLYEYI
;
A
#
# COMPACT_ATOMS: atom_id res chain seq x y z
N MET A 1 -11.50 -12.75 -18.87
CA MET A 1 -10.99 -12.88 -17.49
C MET A 1 -11.42 -11.72 -16.59
N LYS A 2 -11.22 -10.45 -16.94
CA LYS A 2 -11.70 -9.29 -16.13
C LYS A 2 -13.18 -9.38 -15.73
N LYS A 3 -14.06 -9.70 -16.70
CA LYS A 3 -15.49 -9.92 -16.45
C LYS A 3 -15.77 -10.98 -15.38
N LEU A 4 -15.00 -12.07 -15.36
CA LEU A 4 -15.18 -13.16 -14.39
C LEU A 4 -14.93 -12.68 -12.95
N PHE A 5 -13.95 -11.80 -12.74
CA PHE A 5 -13.71 -11.18 -11.44
C PHE A 5 -14.78 -10.16 -11.07
N CYS A 6 -15.33 -9.44 -12.05
CA CYS A 6 -16.45 -8.52 -11.80
C CYS A 6 -17.69 -9.29 -11.36
N ASP A 7 -17.95 -10.41 -12.02
CA ASP A 7 -19.01 -11.35 -11.64
C ASP A 7 -18.71 -11.92 -10.23
N ASP A 8 -17.45 -12.26 -9.91
CA ASP A 8 -17.06 -12.73 -8.56
C ASP A 8 -17.28 -11.68 -7.46
N PHE A 9 -17.09 -10.39 -7.77
CA PHE A 9 -17.32 -9.29 -6.82
C PHE A 9 -18.81 -8.97 -6.60
N GLN A 10 -19.66 -9.27 -7.57
CA GLN A 10 -21.09 -8.89 -7.57
C GLN A 10 -22.04 -10.03 -7.22
N VAL A 11 -21.57 -11.28 -7.26
CA VAL A 11 -22.37 -12.47 -7.03
C VAL A 11 -22.07 -13.04 -5.65
N ALA A 12 -23.12 -13.33 -4.88
CA ALA A 12 -22.97 -14.02 -3.60
C ALA A 12 -22.19 -15.33 -3.78
N PRO A 13 -21.21 -15.64 -2.92
CA PRO A 13 -20.54 -16.94 -2.96
C PRO A 13 -21.60 -18.00 -2.66
N GLY A 14 -22.18 -18.58 -3.72
CA GLY A 14 -23.23 -19.58 -3.65
C GLY A 14 -22.70 -20.91 -3.13
N GLY A 15 -22.16 -20.92 -1.91
CA GLY A 15 -21.48 -22.06 -1.30
C GLY A 15 -20.05 -22.30 -1.76
N ARG A 16 -19.41 -21.36 -2.49
CA ARG A 16 -17.97 -21.46 -2.80
C ARG A 16 -17.16 -21.15 -1.56
N ALA A 17 -16.23 -22.04 -1.19
CA ALA A 17 -15.33 -21.84 -0.06
C ALA A 17 -14.24 -20.81 -0.35
N ASP A 18 -13.75 -20.76 -1.60
CA ASP A 18 -12.58 -19.97 -1.98
C ASP A 18 -12.92 -18.91 -3.03
N SER A 19 -12.31 -17.72 -2.89
CA SER A 19 -12.46 -16.64 -3.86
C SER A 19 -11.67 -16.94 -5.15
N LEU A 20 -12.07 -16.35 -6.28
CA LEU A 20 -11.36 -16.59 -7.54
C LEU A 20 -9.88 -16.16 -7.48
N ILE A 21 -9.56 -15.11 -6.71
CA ILE A 21 -8.19 -14.66 -6.54
C ILE A 21 -7.35 -15.68 -5.75
N ASP A 22 -7.93 -16.37 -4.77
CA ASP A 22 -7.22 -17.40 -4.01
C ASP A 22 -6.87 -18.59 -4.88
N VAL A 23 -7.86 -19.12 -5.60
CA VAL A 23 -7.67 -20.25 -6.51
C VAL A 23 -6.57 -19.95 -7.54
N ILE A 24 -6.59 -18.74 -8.12
CA ILE A 24 -5.58 -18.35 -9.11
C ILE A 24 -4.21 -18.17 -8.46
N THR A 25 -4.13 -17.53 -7.29
CA THR A 25 -2.86 -17.28 -6.60
C THR A 25 -2.22 -18.60 -6.15
N GLU A 26 -3.01 -19.53 -5.63
CA GLU A 26 -2.55 -20.86 -5.19
C GLU A 26 -2.18 -21.78 -6.36
N SER A 27 -2.74 -21.53 -7.55
CA SER A 27 -2.36 -22.27 -8.76
C SER A 27 -1.01 -21.85 -9.36
N VAL A 28 -0.38 -20.78 -8.86
CA VAL A 28 0.94 -20.36 -9.30
C VAL A 28 1.96 -21.38 -8.83
N ALA A 29 2.74 -21.94 -9.76
CA ALA A 29 3.75 -22.94 -9.44
C ALA A 29 4.80 -22.37 -8.48
N GLU A 30 5.16 -23.13 -7.44
CA GLU A 30 6.19 -22.72 -6.47
C GLU A 30 7.56 -22.55 -7.13
N ASN A 31 7.86 -23.40 -8.12
CA ASN A 31 9.11 -23.43 -8.87
C ASN A 31 8.88 -23.95 -10.30
N GLY A 32 9.92 -23.89 -11.14
CA GLY A 32 9.87 -24.37 -12.52
C GLY A 32 9.78 -23.28 -13.60
N TYR A 33 9.83 -23.72 -14.86
CA TYR A 33 9.98 -22.84 -16.03
C TYR A 33 8.74 -21.98 -16.32
N THR A 34 7.54 -22.44 -15.93
CA THR A 34 6.28 -21.71 -16.15
C THR A 34 6.04 -20.61 -15.12
N ARG A 35 6.63 -20.70 -13.92
CA ARG A 35 6.38 -19.79 -12.79
C ARG A 35 6.55 -18.33 -13.16
N LYS A 36 7.64 -17.99 -13.86
CA LYS A 36 7.91 -16.61 -14.28
C LYS A 36 6.79 -16.07 -15.17
N SER A 37 6.31 -16.87 -16.12
CA SER A 37 5.19 -16.48 -16.99
C SER A 37 3.89 -16.33 -16.19
N GLN A 38 3.61 -17.25 -15.26
CA GLN A 38 2.41 -17.18 -14.42
C GLN A 38 2.38 -15.92 -13.56
N ILE A 39 3.50 -15.56 -12.94
CA ILE A 39 3.65 -14.34 -12.14
C ILE A 39 3.45 -13.07 -12.98
N VAL A 40 4.04 -13.03 -14.19
CA VAL A 40 3.82 -11.91 -15.12
C VAL A 40 2.35 -11.79 -15.49
N THR A 41 1.70 -12.91 -15.83
CA THR A 41 0.27 -12.94 -16.18
C THR A 41 -0.61 -12.53 -15.00
N LEU A 42 -0.33 -13.03 -13.79
CA LEU A 42 -1.08 -12.69 -12.58
C LEU A 42 -0.92 -11.21 -12.21
N THR A 43 0.30 -10.68 -12.30
CA THR A 43 0.58 -9.25 -12.11
C THR A 43 -0.26 -8.40 -13.08
N ALA A 44 -0.24 -8.74 -14.37
CA ALA A 44 -1.00 -8.02 -15.39
C ALA A 44 -2.52 -8.13 -15.16
N LEU A 45 -2.99 -9.29 -14.70
CA LEU A 45 -4.38 -9.54 -14.37
C LEU A 45 -4.84 -8.67 -13.19
N ILE A 46 -4.10 -8.67 -12.08
CA ILE A 46 -4.42 -7.89 -10.88
C ILE A 46 -4.48 -6.40 -11.21
N HIS A 47 -3.46 -5.86 -11.89
CA HIS A 47 -3.50 -4.47 -12.34
C HIS A 47 -4.70 -4.21 -13.26
N GLY A 48 -4.94 -5.10 -14.21
CA GLY A 48 -6.04 -4.98 -15.16
C GLY A 48 -7.43 -5.02 -14.52
N ILE A 49 -7.59 -5.67 -13.36
CA ILE A 49 -8.81 -5.70 -12.56
C ILE A 49 -8.99 -4.37 -11.84
N PHE A 50 -7.96 -3.86 -11.15
CA PHE A 50 -8.04 -2.54 -10.52
C PHE A 50 -8.27 -1.41 -11.53
N ASP A 51 -7.59 -1.44 -12.68
CA ASP A 51 -7.83 -0.49 -13.78
C ASP A 51 -9.30 -0.49 -14.19
N HIS A 52 -9.92 -1.67 -14.24
CA HIS A 52 -11.33 -1.82 -14.60
C HIS A 52 -12.27 -1.32 -13.48
N LEU A 53 -11.97 -1.63 -12.21
CA LEU A 53 -12.72 -1.10 -11.06
C LEU A 53 -12.72 0.43 -11.04
N VAL A 54 -11.56 1.03 -11.31
CA VAL A 54 -11.44 2.50 -11.40
C VAL A 54 -12.24 3.05 -12.58
N SER A 55 -12.16 2.41 -13.75
CA SER A 55 -12.85 2.86 -14.96
C SER A 55 -14.38 2.72 -14.92
N THR A 56 -14.90 1.82 -14.08
CA THR A 56 -16.34 1.51 -13.98
C THR A 56 -16.99 2.02 -12.70
N ASP A 57 -16.26 2.81 -11.92
CA ASP A 57 -16.69 3.36 -10.63
C ASP A 57 -17.14 2.25 -9.66
N LEU A 58 -16.25 1.30 -9.37
CA LEU A 58 -16.50 0.10 -8.54
C LEU A 58 -17.61 -0.80 -9.08
N LEU A 59 -17.71 -0.89 -10.41
CA LEU A 59 -18.71 -1.68 -11.11
C LEU A 59 -20.16 -1.22 -10.91
N VAL A 60 -20.39 -0.01 -10.38
CA VAL A 60 -21.74 0.60 -10.27
C VAL A 60 -22.40 0.71 -11.65
N SER A 61 -21.60 0.87 -12.70
CA SER A 61 -22.05 0.94 -14.10
C SER A 61 -22.15 -0.42 -14.82
N SER A 62 -21.79 -1.53 -14.17
CA SER A 62 -21.70 -2.84 -14.82
C SER A 62 -23.01 -3.61 -14.74
N SER A 63 -23.40 -4.25 -15.85
CA SER A 63 -24.59 -5.12 -15.88
C SER A 63 -24.32 -6.43 -15.13
N LEU A 64 -25.28 -6.81 -14.28
CA LEU A 64 -25.21 -8.08 -13.57
C LEU A 64 -25.30 -9.26 -14.54
N PRO A 65 -24.67 -10.41 -14.21
CA PRO A 65 -24.85 -11.65 -14.95
C PRO A 65 -26.34 -12.05 -15.03
N PRO A 66 -26.78 -12.68 -16.15
CA PRO A 66 -28.14 -13.22 -16.24
C PRO A 66 -28.40 -14.20 -15.09
N ASN A 67 -29.51 -14.01 -14.37
CA ASN A 67 -29.96 -14.84 -13.24
C ASN A 67 -29.14 -14.75 -11.93
N ALA A 68 -28.23 -13.79 -11.78
CA ALA A 68 -27.55 -13.56 -10.51
C ALA A 68 -28.36 -12.61 -9.58
N PRO A 69 -28.53 -12.95 -8.29
CA PRO A 69 -29.07 -11.99 -7.34
C PRO A 69 -28.08 -10.84 -7.13
N PRO A 70 -28.53 -9.57 -7.14
CA PRO A 70 -27.67 -8.43 -6.85
C PRO A 70 -27.12 -8.50 -5.42
N GLN A 71 -25.84 -8.23 -5.25
CA GLN A 71 -25.25 -7.95 -3.92
C GLN A 71 -25.43 -6.49 -3.53
N SER A 72 -25.46 -6.22 -2.23
CA SER A 72 -25.40 -4.85 -1.71
C SER A 72 -24.06 -4.20 -2.03
N LEU A 73 -24.04 -2.88 -2.17
CA LEU A 73 -22.82 -2.12 -2.40
C LEU A 73 -21.81 -2.30 -1.26
N ALA A 74 -22.28 -2.44 -0.02
CA ALA A 74 -21.45 -2.83 1.12
C ALA A 74 -20.67 -4.13 0.87
N GLN A 75 -21.35 -5.18 0.38
CA GLN A 75 -20.73 -6.48 0.13
C GLN A 75 -19.75 -6.44 -1.05
N VAL A 76 -20.08 -5.70 -2.11
CA VAL A 76 -19.15 -5.44 -3.22
C VAL A 76 -17.88 -4.74 -2.68
N GLY A 77 -18.06 -3.77 -1.78
CA GLY A 77 -16.96 -3.09 -1.08
C GLY A 77 -16.08 -4.04 -0.25
N VAL A 78 -16.68 -5.02 0.43
CA VAL A 78 -15.93 -6.08 1.15
C VAL A 78 -15.11 -6.92 0.18
N ASN A 79 -15.69 -7.35 -0.95
CA ASN A 79 -15.01 -8.17 -1.94
C ASN A 79 -13.85 -7.41 -2.62
N ILE A 80 -14.05 -6.13 -2.94
CA ILE A 80 -13.00 -5.25 -3.47
C ILE A 80 -11.88 -5.04 -2.44
N SER A 81 -12.22 -4.84 -1.17
CA SER A 81 -11.24 -4.71 -0.09
C SER A 81 -10.45 -6.00 0.12
N TYR A 82 -11.11 -7.15 -0.01
CA TYR A 82 -10.47 -8.46 0.03
C TYR A 82 -9.48 -8.64 -1.14
N MET A 83 -9.88 -8.26 -2.36
CA MET A 83 -8.99 -8.26 -3.51
C MET A 83 -7.76 -7.35 -3.30
N ALA A 84 -7.96 -6.15 -2.73
CA ALA A 84 -6.87 -5.25 -2.37
C ALA A 84 -5.91 -5.89 -1.36
N HIS A 85 -6.45 -6.55 -0.33
CA HIS A 85 -5.65 -7.27 0.64
C HIS A 85 -4.81 -8.37 -0.02
N ARG A 86 -5.45 -9.21 -0.84
CA ARG A 86 -4.79 -10.33 -1.51
C ARG A 86 -3.73 -9.89 -2.51
N ALA A 87 -3.99 -8.79 -3.24
CA ALA A 87 -3.00 -8.20 -4.13
C ALA A 87 -1.77 -7.73 -3.35
N VAL A 88 -1.96 -7.08 -2.21
CA VAL A 88 -0.85 -6.64 -1.36
C VAL A 88 -0.11 -7.85 -0.75
N ASP A 89 -0.79 -8.92 -0.37
CA ASP A 89 -0.13 -10.16 0.05
C ASP A 89 0.71 -10.79 -1.07
N CYS A 90 0.20 -10.78 -2.30
CA CYS A 90 0.97 -11.25 -3.45
C CYS A 90 2.22 -10.38 -3.68
N LEU A 91 2.14 -9.07 -3.43
CA LEU A 91 3.28 -8.15 -3.48
C LEU A 91 4.34 -8.50 -2.40
N TRP A 92 3.92 -8.71 -1.15
CA TRP A 92 4.83 -9.11 -0.07
C TRP A 92 5.48 -10.48 -0.31
N ASN A 93 4.76 -11.41 -0.92
CA ASN A 93 5.25 -12.76 -1.24
C ASN A 93 6.04 -12.85 -2.56
N GLY A 94 6.23 -11.73 -3.27
CA GLY A 94 6.96 -11.71 -4.55
C GLY A 94 6.24 -12.44 -5.70
N VAL A 95 4.92 -12.57 -5.60
CA VAL A 95 4.01 -13.13 -6.61
C VAL A 95 3.49 -12.03 -7.55
N ILE A 96 3.50 -10.78 -7.10
CA ILE A 96 3.42 -9.59 -7.95
C ILE A 96 4.84 -9.05 -8.18
N ILE A 97 5.18 -8.80 -9.43
CA ILE A 97 6.48 -8.22 -9.83
C ILE A 97 6.28 -6.90 -10.60
N GLY A 98 7.35 -6.15 -10.82
CA GLY A 98 7.31 -4.92 -11.61
C GLY A 98 7.26 -3.68 -10.72
N GLU A 99 6.18 -2.89 -10.81
CA GLU A 99 6.07 -1.56 -10.20
C GLU A 99 5.08 -1.54 -9.02
N PRO A 100 5.55 -1.71 -7.77
CA PRO A 100 4.70 -1.63 -6.57
C PRO A 100 3.94 -0.30 -6.45
N LEU A 101 4.57 0.79 -6.92
CA LEU A 101 3.96 2.13 -6.94
C LEU A 101 2.70 2.18 -7.80
N ARG A 102 2.66 1.41 -8.91
CA ARG A 102 1.46 1.32 -9.75
C ARG A 102 0.29 0.72 -8.98
N LEU A 103 0.54 -0.37 -8.23
CA LEU A 103 -0.48 -0.96 -7.37
C LEU A 103 -0.95 0.04 -6.30
N LEU A 104 -0.03 0.74 -5.63
CA LEU A 104 -0.38 1.76 -4.65
C LEU A 104 -1.27 2.87 -5.25
N ASN A 105 -0.93 3.37 -6.44
CA ASN A 105 -1.72 4.38 -7.14
C ASN A 105 -3.12 3.88 -7.49
N LEU A 106 -3.24 2.63 -7.94
CA LEU A 106 -4.53 2.00 -8.20
C LEU A 106 -5.38 1.87 -6.93
N LEU A 107 -4.78 1.46 -5.81
CA LEU A 107 -5.47 1.39 -4.52
C LEU A 107 -5.95 2.77 -4.05
N TYR A 108 -5.16 3.83 -4.25
CA TYR A 108 -5.62 5.19 -3.98
C TYR A 108 -6.80 5.62 -4.86
N SER A 109 -6.79 5.27 -6.14
CA SER A 109 -7.91 5.55 -7.04
C SER A 109 -9.18 4.82 -6.61
N VAL A 110 -9.07 3.54 -6.23
CA VAL A 110 -10.20 2.77 -5.67
C VAL A 110 -10.71 3.41 -4.39
N TYR A 111 -9.83 3.79 -3.46
CA TYR A 111 -10.22 4.47 -2.23
C TYR A 111 -10.93 5.81 -2.52
N SER A 112 -10.41 6.60 -3.46
CA SER A 112 -11.02 7.87 -3.84
C SER A 112 -12.45 7.70 -4.37
N ILE A 113 -12.74 6.60 -5.06
CA ILE A 113 -14.09 6.29 -5.51
C ILE A 113 -14.94 5.76 -4.35
N ALA A 114 -14.43 4.81 -3.57
CA ALA A 114 -15.14 4.20 -2.45
C ALA A 114 -15.52 5.21 -1.36
N SER A 115 -14.71 6.26 -1.17
CA SER A 115 -14.95 7.31 -0.17
C SER A 115 -15.98 8.37 -0.58
N ARG A 116 -16.54 8.30 -1.80
CA ARG A 116 -17.58 9.24 -2.25
C ARG A 116 -18.86 9.09 -1.44
N LYS A 117 -19.63 10.19 -1.34
CA LYS A 117 -20.90 10.24 -0.59
C LYS A 117 -21.96 9.24 -1.07
N GLU A 118 -21.86 8.81 -2.32
CA GLU A 118 -22.74 7.83 -2.95
C GLU A 118 -22.42 6.40 -2.49
N ASN A 119 -21.18 6.16 -2.04
CA ASN A 119 -20.63 4.85 -1.67
C ASN A 119 -20.48 4.67 -0.16
N LYS A 120 -21.27 5.39 0.66
CA LYS A 120 -21.18 5.41 2.13
C LYS A 120 -21.34 4.05 2.80
N GLU A 121 -21.93 3.08 2.12
CA GLU A 121 -22.10 1.71 2.62
C GLU A 121 -20.79 0.91 2.60
N ILE A 122 -19.79 1.36 1.84
CA ILE A 122 -18.48 0.70 1.75
C ILE A 122 -17.66 1.03 3.00
N ASN A 123 -17.28 -0.01 3.75
CA ASN A 123 -16.30 0.11 4.82
C ASN A 123 -14.89 0.33 4.21
N LEU A 124 -14.24 1.43 4.59
CA LEU A 124 -12.93 1.82 4.09
C LEU A 124 -11.76 1.25 4.91
N ASP A 125 -11.99 0.66 6.08
CA ASP A 125 -10.92 0.26 7.01
C ASP A 125 -10.01 -0.82 6.41
N SER A 126 -10.60 -1.84 5.78
CA SER A 126 -9.86 -2.94 5.14
C SER A 126 -9.06 -2.46 3.92
N LEU A 127 -9.63 -1.52 3.15
CA LEU A 127 -8.94 -0.90 2.03
C LEU A 127 -7.79 0.01 2.51
N THR A 128 -8.03 0.78 3.58
CA THR A 128 -7.01 1.62 4.24
C THR A 128 -5.86 0.78 4.75
N SER A 129 -6.13 -0.34 5.42
CA SER A 129 -5.12 -1.29 5.88
C SER A 129 -4.29 -1.87 4.72
N SER A 130 -4.93 -2.18 3.59
CA SER A 130 -4.23 -2.64 2.38
C SER A 130 -3.29 -1.57 1.80
N ILE A 131 -3.76 -0.30 1.74
CA ILE A 131 -2.93 0.85 1.33
C ILE A 131 -1.75 1.03 2.28
N MET A 132 -1.99 0.99 3.59
CA MET A 132 -0.96 1.08 4.63
C MET A 132 0.13 0.02 4.45
N ARG A 133 -0.26 -1.26 4.26
CA ARG A 133 0.68 -2.36 4.00
C ARG A 133 1.46 -2.17 2.70
N CYS A 134 0.84 -1.63 1.65
CA CYS A 134 1.51 -1.35 0.38
C CYS A 134 2.54 -0.22 0.51
N VAL A 135 2.20 0.85 1.25
CA VAL A 135 3.15 1.93 1.58
C VAL A 135 4.35 1.38 2.34
N LEU A 136 4.13 0.62 3.41
CA LEU A 136 5.23 0.03 4.19
C LEU A 136 6.10 -0.89 3.34
N TYR A 137 5.51 -1.65 2.41
CA TYR A 137 6.27 -2.48 1.49
C TYR A 137 7.26 -1.64 0.68
N ILE A 138 6.80 -0.57 0.04
CA ILE A 138 7.63 0.30 -0.81
C ILE A 138 8.74 0.94 0.02
N LEU A 139 8.40 1.52 1.16
CA LEU A 139 9.35 2.22 2.03
C LEU A 139 10.37 1.26 2.68
N SER A 140 10.08 -0.03 2.74
CA SER A 140 11.00 -1.05 3.27
C SER A 140 12.02 -1.57 2.24
N ARG A 141 11.92 -1.19 0.97
CA ARG A 141 12.83 -1.69 -0.08
C ARG A 141 14.20 -1.02 0.04
N PRO A 142 15.31 -1.78 -0.09
CA PRO A 142 16.63 -1.18 -0.15
C PRO A 142 16.75 -0.29 -1.39
N ILE A 143 17.26 0.93 -1.23
CA ILE A 143 17.47 1.85 -2.35
C ILE A 143 18.77 1.47 -3.05
N ASP A 144 18.69 0.54 -4.01
CA ASP A 144 19.82 0.02 -4.78
C ASP A 144 19.86 0.54 -6.23
N ASN A 145 18.81 1.23 -6.67
CA ASN A 145 18.73 1.84 -8.00
C ASN A 145 17.77 3.04 -8.04
N VAL A 146 17.87 3.85 -9.11
CA VAL A 146 17.09 5.08 -9.29
C VAL A 146 15.58 4.82 -9.34
N GLN A 147 15.12 3.71 -9.92
CA GLN A 147 13.69 3.41 -10.01
C GLN A 147 13.08 3.14 -8.63
N VAL A 148 13.80 2.40 -7.77
CA VAL A 148 13.39 2.17 -6.38
C VAL A 148 13.41 3.47 -5.60
N GLN A 149 14.44 4.30 -5.79
CA GLN A 149 14.54 5.62 -5.17
C GLN A 149 13.36 6.52 -5.49
N MET A 150 13.00 6.64 -6.79
CA MET A 150 11.84 7.40 -7.23
C MET A 150 10.55 6.84 -6.65
N SER A 151 10.40 5.51 -6.61
CA SER A 151 9.23 4.86 -6.00
C SER A 151 9.09 5.19 -4.51
N VAL A 152 10.19 5.25 -3.76
CA VAL A 152 10.20 5.64 -2.34
C VAL A 152 9.83 7.12 -2.18
N LEU A 153 10.41 8.01 -2.99
CA LEU A 153 10.08 9.45 -2.97
C LEU A 153 8.60 9.70 -3.26
N ASP A 154 8.05 9.05 -4.29
CA ASP A 154 6.65 9.14 -4.66
C ASP A 154 5.74 8.58 -3.56
N ALA A 155 6.13 7.46 -2.93
CA ALA A 155 5.39 6.91 -1.80
C ALA A 155 5.37 7.87 -0.60
N LEU A 156 6.53 8.43 -0.20
CA LEU A 156 6.60 9.43 0.89
C LEU A 156 5.75 10.67 0.58
N SER A 157 5.87 11.21 -0.64
CA SER A 157 5.05 12.33 -1.10
C SER A 157 3.55 11.99 -1.09
N SER A 158 3.19 10.77 -1.48
CA SER A 158 1.80 10.31 -1.46
C SER A 158 1.22 10.21 -0.04
N VAL A 159 2.04 9.83 0.95
CA VAL A 159 1.64 9.77 2.37
C VAL A 159 1.31 11.16 2.90
N VAL A 160 2.10 12.17 2.56
CA VAL A 160 1.84 13.57 2.95
C VAL A 160 0.60 14.12 2.23
N THR A 161 0.56 14.01 0.90
CA THR A 161 -0.53 14.58 0.08
C THR A 161 -1.88 13.93 0.35
N LYS A 162 -1.89 12.63 0.68
CA LYS A 162 -3.10 11.86 1.02
C LYS A 162 -3.19 11.53 2.50
N ARG A 163 -2.60 12.37 3.38
CA ARG A 163 -2.55 12.15 4.84
C ARG A 163 -3.90 11.86 5.49
N TYR A 164 -4.99 12.37 4.93
CA TYR A 164 -6.35 12.15 5.44
C TYR A 164 -6.73 10.66 5.52
N ILE A 165 -6.22 9.81 4.61
CA ILE A 165 -6.45 8.35 4.60
C ILE A 165 -5.81 7.71 5.82
N PHE A 166 -4.63 8.17 6.20
CA PHE A 166 -3.87 7.61 7.32
C PHE A 166 -4.37 8.17 8.65
N LEU A 167 -4.62 9.48 8.71
CA LEU A 167 -5.03 10.17 9.94
C LEU A 167 -6.41 9.74 10.44
N SER A 168 -7.30 9.25 9.56
CA SER A 168 -8.58 8.67 9.97
C SER A 168 -8.45 7.32 10.68
N SER A 169 -7.33 6.62 10.50
CA SER A 169 -7.06 5.33 11.12
C SER A 169 -6.26 5.46 12.43
N ASN A 170 -6.46 4.52 13.35
CA ASN A 170 -5.73 4.41 14.61
C ASN A 170 -4.95 3.08 14.71
N GLU A 171 -4.55 2.53 13.57
CA GLU A 171 -3.77 1.29 13.49
C GLU A 171 -2.33 1.50 13.98
N SER A 172 -2.05 1.13 15.24
CA SER A 172 -0.75 1.32 15.87
C SER A 172 0.40 0.65 15.11
N TRP A 173 0.19 -0.57 14.60
CA TRP A 173 1.23 -1.30 13.86
C TRP A 173 1.74 -0.51 12.65
N PHE A 174 0.86 0.24 11.97
CA PHE A 174 1.24 1.05 10.82
C PHE A 174 2.11 2.22 11.24
N PHE A 175 1.68 3.01 12.22
CA PHE A 175 2.43 4.20 12.65
C PHE A 175 3.76 3.84 13.32
N THR A 176 3.82 2.74 14.06
CA THR A 176 5.06 2.21 14.63
C THR A 176 6.04 1.77 13.53
N ALA A 177 5.58 1.01 12.54
CA ALA A 177 6.42 0.59 11.42
C ALA A 177 6.86 1.78 10.54
N LEU A 178 5.94 2.71 10.26
CA LEU A 178 6.23 3.92 9.51
C LEU A 178 7.28 4.76 10.22
N THR A 179 7.17 4.95 11.54
CA THR A 179 8.18 5.65 12.36
C THR A 179 9.56 5.03 12.21
N HIS A 180 9.66 3.71 12.30
CA HIS A 180 10.93 3.00 12.10
C HIS A 180 11.49 3.21 10.69
N LEU A 181 10.66 3.10 9.65
CA LEU A 181 11.10 3.29 8.26
C LEU A 181 11.53 4.74 8.00
N ILE A 182 10.78 5.73 8.48
CA ILE A 182 11.14 7.15 8.37
C ILE A 182 12.47 7.43 9.05
N PHE A 183 12.74 6.83 10.20
CA PHE A 183 14.04 6.93 10.84
C PHE A 183 15.15 6.36 9.97
N MET A 184 14.99 5.13 9.49
CA MET A 184 15.99 4.47 8.64
C MET A 184 16.25 5.25 7.35
N LEU A 185 15.21 5.84 6.76
CA LEU A 185 15.30 6.68 5.57
C LEU A 185 15.92 8.05 5.87
N SER A 186 15.72 8.61 7.07
CA SER A 186 16.31 9.89 7.50
C SER A 186 17.78 9.76 7.88
N VAL A 187 18.19 8.59 8.39
CA VAL A 187 19.58 8.30 8.81
C VAL A 187 20.30 7.56 7.69
N THR A 188 20.00 7.82 6.41
CA THR A 188 20.67 7.10 5.33
C THR A 188 22.18 7.31 5.49
N PRO A 189 22.96 6.27 5.86
CA PRO A 189 24.38 6.42 6.03
C PRO A 189 24.95 6.70 4.65
N ASP A 190 25.86 7.66 4.57
CA ASP A 190 26.58 7.96 3.34
C ASP A 190 26.92 6.67 2.60
N ILE A 191 26.42 6.62 1.36
CA ILE A 191 26.53 5.55 0.39
C ILE A 191 27.94 4.96 0.51
N MET A 192 28.04 3.72 1.00
CA MET A 192 29.32 3.02 1.02
C MET A 192 29.88 2.97 -0.40
N GLN A 193 30.93 3.76 -0.61
CA GLN A 193 31.99 3.65 -1.62
C GLN A 193 31.66 3.93 -3.10
N GLN A 194 32.30 5.01 -3.55
CA GLN A 194 32.93 5.27 -4.86
C GLN A 194 32.03 5.30 -6.11
N ASP A 195 31.98 6.50 -6.71
CA ASP A 195 31.65 6.81 -8.11
C ASP A 195 30.18 7.02 -8.55
N ASN A 196 29.26 7.51 -7.69
CA ASN A 196 27.90 7.90 -8.13
C ASN A 196 27.34 9.20 -7.49
N ALA A 197 27.80 10.36 -7.97
CA ALA A 197 27.31 11.69 -7.59
C ALA A 197 25.76 11.94 -7.70
N PRO A 198 24.98 11.31 -8.62
CA PRO A 198 23.54 11.58 -8.67
C PRO A 198 22.74 10.96 -7.52
N LEU A 199 23.23 9.89 -6.87
CA LEU A 199 22.53 9.25 -5.75
C LEU A 199 22.63 10.05 -4.44
N GLU A 200 23.74 10.77 -4.21
CA GLU A 200 23.94 11.62 -3.02
C GLU A 200 22.92 12.77 -2.93
N LYS A 201 22.60 13.45 -4.04
CA LYS A 201 21.58 14.51 -4.03
C LYS A 201 20.18 13.95 -3.78
N ALA A 202 19.93 12.75 -4.27
CA ALA A 202 18.62 12.13 -4.18
C ALA A 202 18.41 11.41 -2.82
N SER A 203 19.47 11.01 -2.10
CA SER A 203 19.35 10.55 -0.70
C SER A 203 18.97 11.69 0.25
N ALA A 204 19.53 12.88 0.03
CA ALA A 204 19.10 14.10 0.75
C ALA A 204 17.60 14.40 0.52
N GLN A 205 17.10 14.22 -0.71
CA GLN A 205 15.66 14.37 -1.00
C GLN A 205 14.80 13.34 -0.25
N VAL A 206 15.26 12.09 -0.14
CA VAL A 206 14.56 11.05 0.63
C VAL A 206 14.46 11.44 2.11
N ALA A 207 15.54 11.93 2.71
CA ALA A 207 15.55 12.40 4.09
C ALA A 207 14.59 13.59 4.30
N VAL A 208 14.57 14.57 3.38
CA VAL A 208 13.64 15.71 3.44
C VAL A 208 12.19 15.25 3.34
N CYS A 209 11.86 14.36 2.40
CA CYS A 209 10.53 13.78 2.29
C CYS A 209 10.12 12.97 3.52
N ALA A 210 11.06 12.23 4.11
CA ALA A 210 10.85 11.46 5.33
C ALA A 210 10.55 12.38 6.53
N SER A 211 11.28 13.48 6.67
CA SER A 211 11.02 14.52 7.68
C SER A 211 9.64 15.16 7.52
N ARG A 212 9.20 15.40 6.28
CA ARG A 212 7.82 15.87 6.02
C ARG A 212 6.76 14.87 6.49
N VAL A 213 6.94 13.57 6.21
CA VAL A 213 6.03 12.52 6.70
C VAL A 213 5.97 12.52 8.23
N TRP A 214 7.11 12.70 8.90
CA TRP A 214 7.16 12.81 10.36
C TRP A 214 6.28 13.95 10.88
N THR A 215 6.46 15.15 10.33
CA THR A 215 5.75 16.36 10.77
C THR A 215 4.27 16.31 10.44
N ASP A 216 3.91 15.95 9.21
CA ASP A 216 2.54 16.06 8.70
C ASP A 216 1.63 14.87 9.03
N VAL A 217 2.21 13.73 9.42
CA VAL A 217 1.45 12.48 9.63
C VAL A 217 1.75 11.85 10.98
N ILE A 218 3.02 11.53 11.26
CA ILE A 218 3.41 10.77 12.46
C ILE A 218 3.18 11.57 13.74
N SER A 219 3.57 12.85 13.73
CA SER A 219 3.45 13.75 14.89
C SER A 219 1.99 13.92 15.35
N SER A 220 1.02 13.86 14.43
CA SER A 220 -0.41 13.88 14.76
C SER A 220 -0.89 12.61 15.48
N LYS A 221 -0.11 11.54 15.50
CA LYS A 221 -0.39 10.27 16.19
C LYS A 221 0.53 10.03 17.39
N LYS A 222 1.15 11.08 17.93
CA LYS A 222 2.09 10.99 19.06
C LYS A 222 1.56 10.19 20.25
N ALA A 223 0.33 10.45 20.72
CA ALA A 223 -0.24 9.73 21.87
C ALA A 223 -0.35 8.22 21.63
N LEU A 224 -0.74 7.83 20.42
CA LEU A 224 -0.83 6.43 19.99
C LEU A 224 0.56 5.78 19.90
N LEU A 225 1.57 6.52 19.46
CA LEU A 225 2.96 6.04 19.45
C LEU A 225 3.54 5.90 20.86
N GLU A 226 3.30 6.88 21.73
CA GLU A 226 3.72 6.81 23.13
C GLU A 226 3.15 5.57 23.82
N GLU A 227 1.87 5.25 23.58
CA GLU A 227 1.25 4.02 24.07
C GLU A 227 1.91 2.76 23.50
N ALA A 228 2.14 2.71 22.18
CA ALA A 228 2.79 1.59 21.52
C ALA A 228 4.22 1.36 22.04
N PHE A 229 4.93 2.44 22.40
CA PHE A 229 6.32 2.42 22.86
C PHE A 229 6.49 2.47 24.39
N LYS A 230 5.42 2.34 25.19
CA LYS A 230 5.48 2.28 26.68
C LYS A 230 6.34 1.15 27.24
N LYS A 231 6.80 0.19 26.42
CA LYS A 231 7.76 -0.84 26.84
C LYS A 231 9.18 -0.22 26.94
N PRO A 232 9.89 -0.38 28.07
CA PRO A 232 11.02 0.48 28.47
C PRO A 232 12.26 0.46 27.55
N THR A 233 12.35 -0.43 26.57
CA THR A 233 13.48 -0.55 25.66
C THR A 233 13.43 0.39 24.44
N VAL A 234 12.29 1.03 24.15
CA VAL A 234 12.08 1.75 22.86
C VAL A 234 11.95 3.27 23.01
N TRP A 235 11.80 3.79 24.23
CA TRP A 235 11.63 5.22 24.48
C TRP A 235 12.87 6.04 24.07
N LEU A 236 14.07 5.50 24.29
CA LEU A 236 15.33 6.09 23.82
C LEU A 236 15.38 6.19 22.30
N VAL A 237 14.88 5.18 21.58
CA VAL A 237 14.83 5.19 20.12
C VAL A 237 13.86 6.27 19.64
N PHE A 238 12.68 6.39 20.24
CA PHE A 238 11.71 7.44 19.88
C PHE A 238 12.24 8.86 20.15
N SER A 239 12.91 9.08 21.29
CA SER A 239 13.56 10.36 21.58
C SER A 239 14.71 10.67 20.64
N VAL A 240 15.52 9.66 20.28
CA VAL A 240 16.63 9.80 19.32
C VAL A 240 16.10 10.08 17.90
N ILE A 241 15.03 9.39 17.47
CA ILE A 241 14.34 9.67 16.19
C ILE A 241 13.83 11.11 16.16
N HIS A 242 13.11 11.52 17.20
CA HIS A 242 12.55 12.87 17.29
C HIS A 242 13.66 13.94 17.32
N CYS A 243 14.77 13.71 18.03
CA CYS A 243 15.91 14.62 18.02
C CYS A 243 16.63 14.67 16.66
N LEU A 244 16.88 13.52 16.02
CA LEU A 244 17.58 13.46 14.73
C LEU A 244 16.76 14.08 13.60
N VAL A 245 15.44 13.83 13.56
CA VAL A 245 14.57 14.40 12.52
C VAL A 245 14.42 15.92 12.68
N ASN A 246 14.29 16.42 13.92
CA ASN A 246 14.29 17.87 14.18
C ASN A 246 15.66 18.51 13.91
N PHE A 247 16.75 17.82 14.22
CA PHE A 247 18.11 18.28 13.91
C PHE A 247 18.35 18.39 12.40
N LEU A 248 17.92 17.40 11.60
CA LEU A 248 17.99 17.48 10.14
C LEU A 248 17.14 18.62 9.56
N TYR A 249 16.09 19.07 10.26
CA TYR A 249 15.25 20.19 9.84
C TYR A 249 15.90 21.56 10.12
N GLU A 250 16.70 21.69 11.18
CA GLU A 250 17.39 22.95 11.51
C GLU A 250 18.65 23.20 10.64
N TYR A 251 19.17 22.17 9.97
CA TYR A 251 20.44 22.21 9.25
C TYR A 251 20.32 21.98 7.72
N ILE A 252 19.09 21.97 7.16
CA ILE A 252 18.80 22.00 5.71
C ILE A 252 17.99 23.26 5.41
#